data_AF-A0A8K0CRV6-F1
#
_entry.id   AF-A0A8K0CRV6-F1
#
_cell.length_a   1.000
_cell.length_b   1.000
_cell.length_c   1.000
_cell.angle_alpha   90.00
_cell.angle_beta   90.00
_cell.angle_gamma   90.00
#
_symmetry.space_group_name_H-M   'P 1'
#
loop_
_entity.id
_entity.type
_entity.pdbx_description
1 polymer ?
#
loop_
_entity_poly.entity_id
_entity_poly.type
_entity_poly.pdbx_seq_one_letter_code
_entity_poly.pdbx_strand_id
1 'polypeptide(L)'
;MDTFKETIILPIYAVAFMVLDYKHTHKIERHRVFAKPDAIDDGKLDFALSTGVEVLKVLEEYTDEAMENWGLVTYSEDNLFISNKTFRYGIEASLLFIAHEFAHQWFGNLVTFKEWKYTWLKEGFATFFQYYIASLVST
;
A
#
# COMPACT_ATOMS: atom_id res chain seq x y z
N MET A 1 -0.34 -23.28 -15.59
CA MET A 1 -0.81 -22.02 -16.18
C MET A 1 -1.59 -21.32 -15.09
N ASP A 2 -1.17 -20.12 -14.71
CA ASP A 2 -1.80 -19.39 -13.62
C ASP A 2 -3.03 -18.65 -14.15
N THR A 3 -4.08 -18.61 -13.34
CA THR A 3 -5.33 -17.93 -13.65
C THR A 3 -5.71 -17.05 -12.47
N PHE A 4 -6.05 -15.80 -12.76
CA PHE A 4 -6.48 -14.82 -11.76
C PHE A 4 -8.00 -14.63 -11.82
N LYS A 5 -8.59 -14.20 -10.70
CA LYS A 5 -10.00 -13.80 -10.67
C LYS A 5 -10.19 -12.55 -11.54
N GLU A 6 -11.37 -12.43 -12.14
CA GLU A 6 -11.77 -11.21 -12.81
C GLU A 6 -11.79 -10.05 -11.81
N THR A 7 -11.30 -8.88 -12.23
CA THR A 7 -11.29 -7.68 -11.40
C THR A 7 -12.69 -7.05 -11.39
N ILE A 8 -12.94 -6.10 -10.48
CA ILE A 8 -14.07 -5.18 -10.66
C ILE A 8 -13.84 -4.27 -11.90
N ILE A 9 -14.60 -3.18 -12.06
CA ILE A 9 -14.30 -2.22 -13.14
C ILE A 9 -13.13 -1.34 -12.68
N LEU A 10 -11.98 -1.43 -13.38
CA LEU A 10 -10.78 -0.62 -13.10
C LEU A 10 -10.48 0.35 -14.24
N PRO A 11 -9.84 1.50 -13.98
CA PRO A 11 -9.12 2.18 -15.03
C PRO A 11 -7.93 1.32 -15.50
N ILE A 12 -7.65 1.37 -16.80
CA ILE A 12 -6.60 0.54 -17.42
C ILE A 12 -5.22 0.75 -16.77
N TYR A 13 -4.93 1.96 -16.28
CA TYR A 13 -3.64 2.28 -15.67
C TYR A 13 -3.40 1.58 -14.31
N ALA A 14 -4.43 0.98 -13.71
CA ALA A 14 -4.32 0.26 -12.44
C ALA A 14 -4.11 -1.26 -12.64
N VAL A 15 -4.11 -1.75 -13.88
CA VAL A 15 -3.84 -3.17 -14.18
C VAL A 15 -2.36 -3.45 -13.95
N ALA A 16 -2.06 -4.46 -13.13
CA ALA A 16 -0.71 -4.89 -12.83
C ALA A 16 -0.61 -6.42 -12.73
N PHE A 17 0.52 -6.97 -13.19
CA PHE A 17 0.94 -8.35 -12.94
C PHE A 17 2.47 -8.41 -12.89
N MET A 18 3.00 -9.39 -12.16
CA MET A 18 4.44 -9.58 -12.02
C MET A 18 4.78 -11.07 -12.12
N VAL A 19 5.95 -11.36 -12.70
CA VAL A 19 6.53 -12.70 -12.73
C VAL A 19 7.90 -12.59 -12.07
N LEU A 20 7.99 -13.04 -10.82
CA LEU A 20 9.16 -12.88 -9.96
C LEU A 20 9.40 -14.18 -9.17
N ASP A 21 10.64 -14.41 -8.76
CA ASP A 21 11.07 -15.48 -7.85
C ASP A 21 11.03 -15.03 -6.37
N TYR A 22 10.19 -14.03 -6.06
CA TYR A 22 10.08 -13.44 -4.74
C TYR A 22 9.42 -14.40 -3.75
N LYS A 23 9.87 -14.35 -2.50
CA LYS A 23 9.15 -14.93 -1.37
C LYS A 23 8.08 -13.94 -0.88
N HIS A 24 7.20 -14.38 0.02
CA HIS A 24 6.25 -13.49 0.69
C HIS A 24 6.11 -13.81 2.17
N THR A 25 5.69 -12.80 2.93
CA THR A 25 5.34 -12.91 4.36
C THR A 25 4.03 -12.17 4.63
N HIS A 26 3.37 -12.49 5.74
CA HIS A 26 2.08 -11.89 6.11
C HIS A 26 1.89 -11.87 7.63
N LYS A 27 1.18 -10.85 8.13
CA LYS A 27 0.67 -10.80 9.52
C LYS A 27 -0.82 -11.16 9.61
N ILE A 28 -1.57 -10.94 8.53
CA ILE A 28 -2.98 -11.30 8.35
C ILE A 28 -3.16 -11.94 6.98
N GLU A 29 -4.10 -12.87 6.80
CA GLU A 29 -4.24 -13.62 5.53
C GLU A 29 -4.39 -12.73 4.29
N ARG A 30 -5.09 -11.59 4.45
CA ARG A 30 -5.44 -10.66 3.37
C ARG A 30 -4.37 -9.60 3.06
N HIS A 31 -3.25 -9.55 3.77
CA HIS A 31 -2.18 -8.59 3.51
C HIS A 31 -0.83 -9.30 3.47
N ARG A 32 -0.19 -9.27 2.30
CA ARG A 32 1.09 -9.94 2.04
C ARG A 32 2.09 -8.93 1.52
N VAL A 33 3.35 -9.07 1.93
CA VAL A 33 4.47 -8.32 1.39
C VAL A 33 5.39 -9.29 0.67
N PHE A 34 5.70 -8.99 -0.60
CA PHE A 34 6.55 -9.79 -1.47
C PHE A 34 7.92 -9.11 -1.61
N ALA A 35 9.01 -9.88 -1.48
CA ALA A 35 10.37 -9.38 -1.68
C ALA A 35 11.34 -10.48 -2.10
N LYS A 36 12.56 -10.07 -2.50
CA LYS A 36 13.67 -11.00 -2.75
C LYS A 36 13.92 -11.90 -1.53
N PRO A 37 14.31 -13.17 -1.72
CA PRO A 37 14.57 -14.11 -0.63
C PRO A 37 15.44 -13.55 0.50
N ASP A 38 16.57 -12.92 0.16
CA ASP A 38 17.53 -12.38 1.13
C ASP A 38 16.92 -11.26 2.00
N ALA A 39 16.02 -10.46 1.42
CA ALA A 39 15.38 -9.36 2.13
C ALA A 39 14.30 -9.83 3.13
N ILE A 40 13.69 -10.99 2.87
CA ILE A 40 12.74 -11.63 3.80
C ILE A 40 13.49 -12.21 4.98
N ASP A 41 14.58 -12.93 4.70
CA ASP A 41 15.34 -13.66 5.69
C ASP A 41 16.05 -12.70 6.70
N ASP A 42 16.32 -11.46 6.29
CA ASP A 42 16.90 -10.39 7.12
C ASP A 42 15.88 -9.68 8.06
N GLY A 43 14.59 -10.04 8.04
CA GLY A 43 13.55 -9.41 8.89
C GLY A 43 13.24 -7.95 8.55
N LYS A 44 13.72 -7.45 7.41
CA LYS A 44 13.57 -6.04 6.98
C LYS A 44 12.14 -5.67 6.57
N LEU A 45 11.23 -6.65 6.51
CA LEU A 45 9.83 -6.48 6.09
C LEU A 45 8.86 -6.27 7.25
N ASP A 46 9.30 -6.49 8.49
CA ASP A 46 8.40 -6.48 9.65
C ASP A 46 7.70 -5.15 9.84
N PHE A 47 8.42 -4.05 9.59
CA PHE A 47 7.88 -2.70 9.68
C PHE A 47 6.74 -2.50 8.67
N ALA A 48 7.02 -2.72 7.39
CA ALA A 48 6.03 -2.59 6.32
C ALA A 48 4.79 -3.46 6.56
N LEU A 49 4.98 -4.68 7.06
CA LEU A 49 3.89 -5.57 7.43
C LEU A 49 3.04 -5.03 8.59
N SER A 50 3.63 -4.51 9.66
CA SER A 50 2.83 -3.90 10.75
C SER A 50 2.13 -2.65 10.29
N THR A 51 2.86 -1.77 9.64
CA THR A 51 2.35 -0.45 9.23
C THR A 51 1.23 -0.60 8.22
N GLY A 52 1.37 -1.49 7.23
CA GLY A 52 0.30 -1.80 6.30
C GLY A 52 -0.97 -2.29 7.02
N VAL A 53 -0.85 -3.17 8.01
CA VAL A 53 -1.99 -3.65 8.80
C VAL A 53 -2.64 -2.52 9.61
N GLU A 54 -1.87 -1.62 10.21
CA GLU A 54 -2.39 -0.49 10.99
C GLU A 54 -3.09 0.54 10.11
N VAL A 55 -2.49 0.90 8.97
CA VAL A 55 -3.07 1.80 7.98
C VAL A 55 -4.39 1.22 7.44
N LEU A 56 -4.43 -0.09 7.14
CA LEU A 56 -5.66 -0.76 6.69
C LEU A 56 -6.78 -0.66 7.73
N LYS A 57 -6.47 -0.88 9.02
CA LYS A 57 -7.48 -0.76 10.08
C LYS A 57 -8.09 0.63 10.12
N VAL A 58 -7.26 1.68 10.06
CA VAL A 58 -7.74 3.07 10.06
C VAL A 58 -8.61 3.36 8.84
N LEU A 59 -8.22 2.89 7.66
CA LEU A 59 -9.00 3.07 6.43
C LEU A 59 -10.35 2.34 6.49
N GLU A 60 -10.39 1.14 7.06
CA GLU A 60 -11.63 0.37 7.25
C GLU A 60 -12.59 1.04 8.23
N GLU A 61 -12.07 1.60 9.33
CA GLU A 61 -12.88 2.38 10.28
C GLU A 61 -13.47 3.64 9.63
N TYR A 62 -12.77 4.25 8.66
CA TYR A 62 -13.22 5.46 8.00
C TYR A 62 -14.25 5.21 6.89
N THR A 63 -14.24 4.02 6.29
CA THR A 63 -15.00 3.74 5.06
C THR A 63 -16.29 2.97 5.29
N ASP A 64 -16.57 2.51 6.53
CA ASP A 64 -17.75 1.74 6.98
C ASP A 64 -18.09 0.46 6.16
N GLU A 65 -17.37 0.22 5.07
CA GLU A 65 -17.49 -0.89 4.14
C GLU A 65 -16.07 -1.39 3.83
N ALA A 66 -15.69 -2.51 4.46
CA ALA A 66 -14.42 -3.19 4.19
C ALA A 66 -14.34 -3.54 2.70
N MET A 67 -13.56 -2.77 1.93
CA MET A 67 -13.44 -2.94 0.49
C MET A 67 -12.17 -3.73 0.15
N GLU A 68 -12.35 -4.95 -0.32
CA GLU A 68 -11.31 -5.99 -0.53
C GLU A 68 -10.53 -5.91 -1.86
N ASN A 69 -10.57 -4.75 -2.53
CA ASN A 69 -10.12 -4.54 -3.91
C ASN A 69 -9.27 -3.23 -3.96
N TRP A 70 -8.00 -3.13 -4.42
CA TRP A 70 -7.14 -3.99 -5.26
C TRP A 70 -5.73 -4.22 -4.70
N GLY A 71 -5.26 -5.45 -4.91
CA GLY A 71 -4.30 -6.11 -4.03
C GLY A 71 -2.83 -6.15 -4.46
N LEU A 72 -2.34 -5.27 -5.35
CA LEU A 72 -0.90 -5.22 -5.67
C LEU A 72 -0.35 -3.79 -5.71
N VAL A 73 0.00 -3.27 -4.53
CA VAL A 73 0.76 -2.02 -4.39
C VAL A 73 2.25 -2.33 -4.50
N THR A 74 2.95 -1.57 -5.34
CA THR A 74 4.38 -1.76 -5.59
C THR A 74 5.19 -0.65 -4.96
N TYR A 75 6.30 -0.99 -4.33
CA TYR A 75 7.16 -0.03 -3.65
C TYR A 75 8.60 -0.17 -4.13
N SER A 76 9.35 0.93 -4.10
CA SER A 76 10.80 0.86 -4.19
C SER A 76 11.38 0.27 -2.90
N GLU A 77 12.52 -0.41 -3.03
CA GLU A 77 13.24 -0.99 -1.89
C GLU A 77 13.53 0.10 -0.82
N ASP A 78 13.94 1.30 -1.23
CA ASP A 78 14.26 2.42 -0.33
C ASP A 78 13.07 2.94 0.50
N ASN A 79 11.83 2.75 0.02
CA ASN A 79 10.62 3.21 0.70
C ASN A 79 10.01 2.16 1.64
N LEU A 80 10.48 0.90 1.58
CA LEU A 80 10.00 -0.21 2.41
C LEU A 80 11.06 -0.72 3.39
N PHE A 81 12.32 -0.76 2.95
CA PHE A 81 13.40 -1.38 3.72
C PHE A 81 14.07 -0.35 4.61
N ILE A 82 13.56 -0.27 5.84
CA ILE A 82 14.27 0.41 6.91
C ILE A 82 15.37 -0.53 7.39
N SER A 83 16.50 -0.56 6.67
CA SER A 83 17.67 -1.25 7.17
C SER A 83 18.11 -0.56 8.46
N ASN A 84 17.91 -1.23 9.59
CA ASN A 84 18.25 -0.78 10.95
C ASN A 84 17.63 0.58 11.36
N LYS A 85 16.63 0.50 12.23
CA LYS A 85 16.18 1.36 13.37
C LYS A 85 16.81 2.75 13.68
N THR A 86 17.63 3.38 12.85
CA THR A 86 18.44 4.57 13.22
C THR A 86 17.97 5.89 12.61
N PHE A 87 17.04 5.91 11.65
CA PHE A 87 16.47 7.16 11.15
C PHE A 87 14.95 7.22 11.36
N ARG A 88 14.51 7.94 12.40
CA ARG A 88 13.09 8.31 12.62
C ARG A 88 12.43 8.85 11.35
N TYR A 89 13.17 9.67 10.60
CA TYR A 89 12.74 10.21 9.31
C TYR A 89 12.38 9.12 8.28
N GLY A 90 13.10 7.99 8.25
CA GLY A 90 12.81 6.89 7.33
C GLY A 90 11.54 6.13 7.71
N ILE A 91 11.28 5.96 9.00
CA ILE A 91 10.05 5.36 9.54
C ILE A 91 8.83 6.21 9.18
N GLU A 92 8.89 7.50 9.47
CA GLU A 92 7.81 8.44 9.18
C GLU A 92 7.56 8.55 7.67
N ALA A 93 8.61 8.65 6.85
CA ALA A 93 8.47 8.67 5.40
C ALA A 93 7.81 7.38 4.88
N SER A 94 8.24 6.21 5.35
CA SER A 94 7.67 4.92 4.94
C SER A 94 6.19 4.80 5.33
N LEU A 95 5.81 5.26 6.53
CA LEU A 95 4.41 5.32 6.96
C LEU A 95 3.57 6.22 6.04
N LEU A 96 4.06 7.42 5.75
CA LEU A 96 3.36 8.34 4.85
C LEU A 96 3.18 7.74 3.44
N PHE A 97 4.23 7.12 2.89
CA PHE A 97 4.16 6.45 1.59
C PHE A 97 3.15 5.30 1.57
N ILE A 98 3.18 4.41 2.57
CA ILE A 98 2.20 3.31 2.67
C ILE A 98 0.78 3.86 2.76
N ALA A 99 0.57 4.90 3.56
CA ALA A 99 -0.74 5.53 3.70
C ALA A 99 -1.21 6.21 2.39
N HIS A 100 -0.31 6.85 1.63
CA HIS A 100 -0.62 7.46 0.34
C HIS A 100 -1.10 6.42 -0.68
N GLU A 101 -0.34 5.33 -0.84
CA GLU A 101 -0.67 4.28 -1.80
C GLU A 101 -1.93 3.50 -1.39
N PHE A 102 -2.21 3.37 -0.10
CA PHE A 102 -3.45 2.75 0.36
C PHE A 102 -4.66 3.67 0.17
N ALA A 103 -4.49 4.99 0.31
CA ALA A 103 -5.54 5.94 -0.03
C ALA A 103 -5.92 5.87 -1.52
N HIS A 104 -4.99 5.51 -2.41
CA HIS A 104 -5.29 5.31 -3.83
C HIS A 104 -6.27 4.16 -4.13
N GLN A 105 -6.47 3.22 -3.20
CA GLN A 105 -7.49 2.18 -3.34
C GLN A 105 -8.91 2.77 -3.44
N TRP A 106 -9.16 3.90 -2.78
CA TRP A 106 -10.39 4.67 -2.93
C TRP A 106 -10.24 5.78 -3.98
N PHE A 107 -9.21 6.61 -3.85
CA PHE A 107 -9.02 7.80 -4.68
C PHE A 107 -8.05 7.52 -5.83
N GLY A 108 -8.59 7.17 -6.99
CA GLY A 108 -7.83 6.73 -8.15
C GLY A 108 -8.37 5.42 -8.68
N ASN A 109 -8.44 4.39 -7.81
CA ASN A 109 -8.92 3.06 -8.19
C ASN A 109 -10.45 2.99 -8.21
N LEU A 110 -11.11 3.08 -7.05
CA LEU A 110 -12.58 3.05 -6.96
C LEU A 110 -13.23 4.28 -7.61
N VAL A 111 -12.78 5.47 -7.21
CA VAL A 111 -13.25 6.75 -7.76
C VAL A 111 -12.15 7.32 -8.64
N THR A 112 -12.27 7.10 -9.95
CA THR A 112 -11.32 7.60 -10.93
C THR A 112 -11.79 8.90 -11.57
N PHE A 113 -10.90 9.86 -11.73
CA PHE A 113 -11.18 11.08 -12.47
C PHE A 113 -11.42 10.80 -13.97
N LYS A 114 -12.27 11.61 -14.62
CA LYS A 114 -12.63 11.43 -16.03
C LYS A 114 -11.51 11.79 -17.01
N GLU A 115 -10.71 12.81 -16.69
CA GLU A 115 -9.67 13.36 -17.56
C GLU A 115 -8.43 13.74 -16.75
N TRP A 116 -7.24 13.59 -17.31
CA TRP A 116 -5.95 13.84 -16.65
C TRP A 116 -5.77 15.25 -16.07
N LYS A 117 -6.49 16.27 -16.57
CA LYS A 117 -6.50 17.62 -15.96
C LYS A 117 -7.03 17.63 -14.52
N TYR A 118 -7.73 16.57 -14.11
CA TYR A 118 -8.26 16.37 -12.76
C TYR A 118 -7.44 15.38 -11.93
N THR A 119 -6.17 15.13 -12.30
CA THR A 119 -5.27 14.22 -11.54
C THR A 119 -5.15 14.60 -10.06
N TRP A 120 -5.35 15.87 -9.72
CA TRP A 120 -5.39 16.34 -8.34
C TRP A 120 -6.46 15.63 -7.47
N LEU A 121 -7.55 15.11 -8.07
CA LEU A 121 -8.55 14.31 -7.35
C LEU A 121 -7.97 12.98 -6.84
N LYS A 122 -6.97 12.44 -7.52
CA LYS A 122 -6.24 11.24 -7.10
C LYS A 122 -5.13 11.62 -6.11
N GLU A 123 -4.16 12.41 -6.57
CA GLU A 123 -2.94 12.70 -5.81
C GLU A 123 -3.18 13.63 -4.62
N GLY A 124 -4.09 14.60 -4.76
CA GLY A 124 -4.40 15.55 -3.69
C GLY A 124 -5.14 14.91 -2.53
N PHE A 125 -6.10 14.03 -2.81
CA PHE A 125 -6.78 13.26 -1.77
C PHE A 125 -5.83 12.26 -1.10
N ALA A 126 -5.01 11.53 -1.87
CA ALA A 126 -4.00 10.65 -1.30
C ALA A 126 -3.01 11.41 -0.41
N THR A 127 -2.55 12.60 -0.84
CA THR A 127 -1.66 13.47 -0.06
C THR A 127 -2.32 13.93 1.25
N PHE A 128 -3.61 14.29 1.21
CA PHE A 128 -4.34 14.66 2.42
C PHE A 128 -4.46 13.48 3.38
N PHE A 129 -4.88 12.32 2.87
CA PHE A 129 -5.11 11.14 3.69
C PHE A 129 -3.83 10.53 4.25
N GLN A 130 -2.67 10.61 3.58
CA GLN A 130 -1.43 10.11 4.17
C GLN A 130 -1.10 10.80 5.50
N TYR A 131 -1.27 12.13 5.60
CA TYR A 131 -1.00 12.86 6.84
C TYR A 131 -2.09 12.61 7.88
N TYR A 132 -3.35 12.53 7.46
CA TYR A 132 -4.46 12.23 8.35
C TYR A 132 -4.30 10.84 8.98
N ILE A 133 -4.06 9.80 8.17
CA ILE A 133 -3.87 8.44 8.65
C ILE A 133 -2.61 8.33 9.51
N ALA A 134 -1.50 8.94 9.10
CA ALA A 134 -0.28 8.95 9.90
C ALA A 134 -0.48 9.62 11.28
N SER A 135 -1.41 10.57 11.41
CA SER A 135 -1.76 11.17 12.71
C SER A 135 -2.58 10.24 13.63
N LEU A 136 -3.22 9.21 13.06
CA LEU A 136 -4.04 8.24 13.79
C LEU A 136 -3.26 6.96 14.15
N VAL A 137 -2.25 6.62 13.36
CA VAL A 137 -1.35 5.49 13.63
C VAL A 137 -0.28 5.93 14.64
N SER A 138 -0.28 5.33 15.83
CA SER A 138 0.69 5.65 16.88
C SER A 138 2.04 4.98 16.60
N THR A 139 3.07 5.76 16.28
CA THR A 139 4.48 5.32 16.25
C THR A 139 5.12 5.23 17.63
#